data_AF-A0A2V1DHN2-F1
#
_entry.id   AF-A0A2V1DHN2-F1
#
_cell.length_a   1.000
_cell.length_b   1.000
_cell.length_c   1.000
_cell.angle_alpha   90.00
_cell.angle_beta   90.00
_cell.angle_gamma   90.00
#
_symmetry.space_group_name_H-M   'P 1'
#
loop_
_entity.id
_entity.type
_entity.pdbx_description
1 polymer ?
#
loop_
_entity_poly.entity_id
_entity_poly.type
_entity_poly.pdbx_seq_one_letter_code
_entity_poly.pdbx_strand_id
1 'polypeptide(L)'
;MPPQQGEVSLLTLFADVHYYFSPPAYKSPHHRFDKSSYVYLYHNPIQRTGRIEVANHAGTPEQDAFAGLLDTVKVEQSYKHPCLFTVTVDAFRSQNGSAGPSPQQDMSQWHLPAPDPNNNGKYMYKLHTLDMYFWTPDDASLFLDSLRRVAQPHQLHITENPQLASTPLETKNDPVNPLVAKLEKAAFSHSSRSPSLSGAPSFPGPPTAPPPTSSPPAADASTNYAPMAYNPAAPAAPEPIAHREKTPPPPDAADGTGLNTIPQSQPYPSNPLQTSFSPQPTS
;
A
#
# COMPACT_ATOMS: atom_id res chain seq x y z
N MET A 1 -10.62 16.50 6.36
CA MET A 1 -11.18 17.86 6.41
C MET A 1 -12.00 18.12 5.17
N PRO A 2 -12.98 19.04 5.16
CA PRO A 2 -13.67 19.42 3.93
C PRO A 2 -12.70 20.10 2.93
N PRO A 3 -13.02 20.11 1.62
CA PRO A 3 -12.30 20.91 0.63
C PRO A 3 -12.23 22.39 1.05
N GLN A 4 -11.11 23.05 0.75
CA GLN A 4 -10.99 24.50 0.94
C GLN A 4 -11.76 25.26 -0.15
N GLN A 5 -11.92 26.57 0.02
CA GLN A 5 -12.65 27.39 -0.94
C GLN A 5 -12.03 27.28 -2.35
N GLY A 6 -12.85 26.89 -3.33
CA GLY A 6 -12.44 26.71 -4.71
C GLY A 6 -11.80 25.35 -5.03
N GLU A 7 -11.63 24.47 -4.04
CA GLU A 7 -11.16 23.11 -4.26
C GLU A 7 -12.31 22.13 -4.54
N VAL A 8 -12.02 21.13 -5.36
CA VAL A 8 -12.85 19.94 -5.57
C VAL A 8 -12.10 18.70 -5.13
N SER A 9 -12.79 17.75 -4.49
CA SER A 9 -12.19 16.45 -4.14
C SER A 9 -12.11 15.58 -5.39
N LEU A 10 -10.91 15.06 -5.68
CA LEU A 10 -10.68 14.13 -6.78
C LEU A 10 -10.82 12.67 -6.36
N LEU A 11 -10.32 12.33 -5.17
CA LEU A 11 -10.40 10.98 -4.62
C LEU A 11 -10.30 10.98 -3.10
N THR A 12 -10.71 9.85 -2.54
CA THR A 12 -10.46 9.44 -1.15
C THR A 12 -10.10 7.97 -1.19
N LEU A 13 -8.91 7.63 -0.72
CA LEU A 13 -8.36 6.28 -0.74
C LEU A 13 -7.85 5.89 0.65
N PHE A 14 -7.57 4.60 0.83
CA PHE A 14 -6.88 4.09 2.02
C PHE A 14 -5.46 3.66 1.68
N ALA A 15 -4.53 3.99 2.57
CA ALA A 15 -3.15 3.53 2.48
C ALA A 15 -2.55 3.35 3.88
N ASP A 16 -1.54 2.51 3.97
CA ASP A 16 -0.59 2.59 5.09
C ASP A 16 0.48 3.62 4.72
N VAL A 17 0.88 4.47 5.68
CA VAL A 17 1.75 5.62 5.39
C VAL A 17 2.93 5.65 6.35
N HIS A 18 4.13 5.74 5.77
CA HIS A 18 5.37 5.94 6.49
C HIS A 18 5.82 7.39 6.33
N TYR A 19 5.94 8.10 7.44
CA TYR A 19 6.41 9.48 7.52
C TYR A 19 7.87 9.53 7.92
N TYR A 20 8.66 10.33 7.20
CA TYR A 20 10.05 10.64 7.54
C TYR A 20 10.17 12.14 7.81
N PHE A 21 10.63 12.51 9.01
CA PHE A 21 10.88 13.90 9.42
C PHE A 21 12.31 14.36 9.05
N SER A 22 13.18 13.42 8.70
CA SER A 22 14.52 13.64 8.17
C SER A 22 14.73 12.81 6.90
N PRO A 23 15.78 13.08 6.09
CA PRO A 23 16.04 12.28 4.91
C PRO A 23 16.16 10.79 5.26
N PRO A 24 15.50 9.86 4.53
CA PRO A 24 15.51 8.43 4.86
C PRO A 24 16.89 7.79 4.90
N ALA A 25 17.89 8.38 4.23
CA ALA A 25 19.27 7.91 4.21
C ALA A 25 20.06 8.17 5.52
N TYR A 26 19.50 8.90 6.49
CA TYR A 26 20.15 9.15 7.78
C TYR A 26 20.23 7.88 8.62
N LYS A 27 21.29 7.74 9.42
CA LYS A 27 21.56 6.54 10.22
C LYS A 27 20.47 6.21 11.26
N SER A 28 19.80 7.24 11.78
CA SER A 28 18.64 7.12 12.65
C SER A 28 17.58 8.09 12.14
N PRO A 29 16.77 7.71 11.14
CA PRO A 29 15.74 8.59 10.63
C PRO A 29 14.70 8.79 11.73
N HIS A 30 14.27 10.03 11.95
CA HIS A 30 13.10 10.25 12.80
C HIS A 30 11.88 9.99 11.92
N HIS A 31 11.09 8.97 12.26
CA HIS A 31 10.01 8.49 11.41
C HIS A 31 8.82 8.00 12.24
N ARG A 32 7.67 7.90 11.57
CA ARG A 32 6.41 7.39 12.12
C ARG A 32 5.72 6.55 11.05
N PHE A 33 5.03 5.49 11.44
CA PHE A 33 4.24 4.67 10.52
C PHE A 33 2.82 4.53 11.05
N ASP A 34 1.85 4.84 10.20
CA ASP A 34 0.43 4.72 10.49
C ASP A 34 -0.22 3.78 9.47
N LYS A 35 -1.10 2.91 9.96
CA LYS A 35 -1.87 1.99 9.12
C LYS A 35 -3.25 2.58 8.87
N SER A 36 -3.85 2.21 7.74
CA SER A 36 -5.26 2.52 7.44
C SER A 36 -5.58 4.02 7.47
N SER A 37 -4.67 4.85 6.95
CA SER A 37 -4.85 6.28 6.83
C SER A 37 -5.71 6.62 5.61
N TYR A 38 -6.55 7.64 5.74
CA TYR A 38 -7.29 8.19 4.61
C TYR A 38 -6.39 9.15 3.83
N VAL A 39 -6.28 8.95 2.53
CA VAL A 39 -5.55 9.82 1.60
C VAL A 39 -6.57 10.56 0.74
N TYR A 40 -6.57 11.88 0.83
CA TYR A 40 -7.41 12.77 0.05
C TYR A 40 -6.55 13.53 -0.96
N LEU A 41 -7.06 13.69 -2.18
CA LEU A 41 -6.47 14.53 -3.20
C LEU A 41 -7.50 15.56 -3.66
N TYR A 42 -7.12 16.83 -3.59
CA TYR A 42 -7.94 17.96 -4.00
C TYR A 42 -7.31 18.67 -5.19
N HIS A 43 -8.16 19.28 -6.01
CA HIS A 43 -7.77 20.12 -7.13
C HIS A 43 -8.45 21.48 -6.99
N ASN A 44 -7.67 22.55 -7.05
CA ASN A 44 -8.17 23.90 -7.26
C ASN A 44 -8.05 24.27 -8.76
N PRO A 45 -9.12 24.24 -9.56
CA PRO A 45 -9.05 24.56 -10.99
C PRO A 45 -8.73 26.04 -11.28
N ILE A 46 -8.97 26.93 -10.31
CA ILE A 46 -8.69 28.37 -10.45
C ILE A 46 -7.18 28.61 -10.31
N GLN A 47 -6.57 28.03 -9.28
CA GLN A 47 -5.13 28.15 -9.02
C GLN A 47 -4.29 27.12 -9.80
N ARG A 48 -4.93 26.11 -10.39
CA ARG A 48 -4.31 24.94 -11.02
C ARG A 48 -3.32 24.24 -10.09
N THR A 49 -3.68 24.15 -8.82
CA THR A 49 -2.89 23.52 -7.76
C THR A 49 -3.57 22.26 -7.27
N GLY A 50 -2.75 21.28 -6.90
CA GLY A 50 -3.18 20.09 -6.16
C GLY A 50 -2.83 20.21 -4.69
N ARG A 51 -3.70 19.69 -3.82
CA ARG A 51 -3.44 19.56 -2.38
C ARG A 51 -3.66 18.11 -1.97
N ILE A 52 -2.72 17.53 -1.25
CA ILE A 52 -2.88 16.23 -0.60
C ILE A 52 -3.17 16.45 0.88
N GLU A 53 -3.97 15.57 1.45
CA GLU A 53 -4.20 15.49 2.88
C GLU A 53 -4.22 14.02 3.29
N VAL A 54 -3.58 13.72 4.41
CA VAL A 54 -3.65 12.38 4.99
C VAL A 54 -4.16 12.50 6.42
N ALA A 55 -5.21 11.75 6.73
CA ALA A 55 -5.79 11.67 8.06
C ALA A 55 -5.56 10.28 8.66
N ASN A 56 -4.84 10.24 9.78
CA ASN A 56 -4.55 9.05 10.55
C ASN A 56 -5.60 8.88 11.63
N HIS A 57 -5.98 7.62 11.91
CA HIS A 57 -6.92 7.28 12.98
C HIS A 57 -8.21 8.12 12.96
N ALA A 58 -8.75 8.39 11.76
CA ALA A 58 -9.90 9.27 11.61
C ALA A 58 -11.13 8.73 12.38
N GLY A 59 -11.78 9.61 13.14
CA GLY A 59 -12.92 9.26 14.01
C GLY A 59 -12.53 8.75 15.40
N THR A 60 -11.24 8.75 15.76
CA THR A 60 -10.74 8.33 17.08
C THR A 60 -10.15 9.51 17.87
N PRO A 61 -9.95 9.38 19.20
CA PRO A 61 -9.24 10.38 20.00
C PRO A 61 -7.79 10.62 19.56
N GLU A 62 -7.15 9.64 18.91
CA GLU A 62 -5.77 9.70 18.43
C GLU A 62 -5.65 10.32 17.03
N GLN A 63 -6.76 10.82 16.47
CA GLN A 63 -6.78 11.40 15.13
C GLN A 63 -5.78 12.54 14.99
N ASP A 64 -4.95 12.46 13.95
CA ASP A 64 -4.18 13.58 13.44
C ASP A 64 -4.13 13.56 11.92
N ALA A 65 -3.72 14.69 11.34
CA ALA A 65 -3.65 14.85 9.92
C ALA A 65 -2.59 15.88 9.55
N PHE A 66 -2.15 15.82 8.30
CA PHE A 66 -1.43 16.91 7.66
C PHE A 66 -2.07 17.18 6.30
N ALA A 67 -1.88 18.39 5.80
CA ALA A 67 -2.16 18.73 4.42
C ALA A 67 -0.93 19.41 3.80
N GLY A 68 -0.85 19.41 2.48
CA GLY A 68 0.24 20.10 1.78
C GLY A 68 -0.05 20.31 0.30
N LEU A 69 0.38 21.44 -0.22
CA LEU A 69 0.35 21.72 -1.65
C LEU A 69 1.37 20.84 -2.38
N LEU A 70 1.00 20.37 -3.57
CA LEU A 70 1.83 19.50 -4.40
C LEU A 70 2.83 20.28 -5.29
N ASP A 71 2.93 21.60 -5.16
CA ASP A 71 3.75 22.48 -6.00
C ASP A 71 5.26 22.27 -5.82
N THR A 72 5.72 21.95 -4.61
CA THR A 72 7.15 21.75 -4.32
C THR A 72 7.57 20.29 -4.16
N VAL A 73 6.66 19.33 -4.39
CA VAL A 73 6.95 17.91 -4.13
C VAL A 73 7.41 17.15 -5.36
N LYS A 74 8.25 16.15 -5.14
CA LYS A 74 8.57 15.10 -6.12
C LYS A 74 7.83 13.83 -5.72
N VAL A 75 7.14 13.19 -6.66
CA VAL A 75 6.46 11.90 -6.48
C VAL A 75 7.13 10.85 -7.33
N GLU A 76 7.49 9.73 -6.73
CA GLU A 76 8.15 8.61 -7.38
C GLU A 76 7.27 7.36 -7.28
N GLN A 77 7.18 6.64 -8.38
CA GLN A 77 6.47 5.37 -8.46
C GLN A 77 7.22 4.44 -9.40
N SER A 78 7.29 3.15 -9.07
CA SER A 78 7.96 2.14 -9.88
C SER A 78 7.06 0.95 -10.13
N TYR A 79 7.08 0.42 -11.36
CA TYR A 79 6.41 -0.83 -11.69
C TYR A 79 6.82 -2.03 -10.81
N LYS A 80 8.00 -1.97 -10.16
CA LYS A 80 8.46 -3.03 -9.22
C LYS A 80 7.62 -3.07 -7.94
N HIS A 81 7.08 -1.93 -7.54
CA HIS A 81 6.23 -1.77 -6.35
C HIS A 81 5.03 -0.91 -6.75
N PRO A 82 4.05 -1.47 -7.50
CA PRO A 82 3.00 -0.68 -8.14
C PRO A 82 2.15 0.11 -7.14
N CYS A 83 1.99 -0.41 -5.92
CA CYS A 83 1.20 0.22 -4.86
C CYS A 83 1.98 1.21 -3.99
N LEU A 84 3.28 1.39 -4.22
CA LEU A 84 4.12 2.29 -3.45
C LEU A 84 4.32 3.61 -4.19
N PHE A 85 4.01 4.70 -3.49
CA PHE A 85 4.34 6.07 -3.91
C PHE A 85 5.22 6.73 -2.86
N THR A 86 6.36 7.25 -3.28
CA THR A 86 7.25 8.04 -2.44
C THR A 86 7.08 9.52 -2.78
N VAL A 87 6.73 10.34 -1.81
CA VAL A 87 6.60 11.79 -1.96
C VAL A 87 7.68 12.48 -1.15
N THR A 88 8.54 13.25 -1.81
CA THR A 88 9.57 14.07 -1.17
C THR A 88 9.14 15.54 -1.19
N VAL A 89 9.05 16.14 0.00
CA VAL A 89 8.61 17.52 0.22
C VAL A 89 9.74 18.50 -0.09
N ASP A 90 9.41 19.65 -0.68
CA ASP A 90 10.37 20.72 -1.01
C ASP A 90 11.53 20.30 -1.93
N ALA A 91 11.37 19.24 -2.72
CA ALA A 91 12.37 18.72 -3.66
C ALA A 91 12.88 19.77 -4.67
N PHE A 92 12.05 20.77 -5.01
CA PHE A 92 12.36 21.80 -6.00
C PHE A 92 12.66 23.19 -5.41
N ARG A 93 12.55 23.37 -4.09
CA ARG A 93 12.68 24.69 -3.43
C ARG A 93 14.10 25.27 -3.53
N SER A 94 15.10 24.45 -3.86
CA SER A 94 16.52 24.84 -3.91
C SER A 94 17.02 25.33 -5.28
N GLN A 95 16.24 25.23 -6.37
CA GLN A 95 16.81 25.50 -7.71
C GLN A 95 17.00 26.98 -8.04
N ASN A 96 16.29 27.91 -7.38
CA ASN A 96 16.26 29.32 -7.78
C ASN A 96 16.77 30.31 -6.73
N GLY A 97 17.70 29.90 -5.86
CA GLY A 97 18.57 30.79 -5.04
C GLY A 97 17.89 31.84 -4.15
N SER A 98 16.57 31.89 -4.13
CA SER A 98 15.78 32.81 -3.34
C SER A 98 15.37 32.02 -2.12
N ALA A 99 15.95 32.36 -0.97
CA ALA A 99 15.38 31.97 0.30
C ALA A 99 13.94 32.52 0.32
N GLY A 100 12.98 31.70 -0.09
CA GLY A 100 11.57 31.90 0.22
C GLY A 100 11.44 32.10 1.73
N PRO A 101 10.37 32.78 2.17
CA PRO A 101 10.32 33.49 3.44
C PRO A 101 10.83 32.62 4.58
N SER A 102 11.56 33.27 5.49
CA SER A 102 12.14 32.79 6.75
C SER A 102 11.54 31.51 7.35
N PRO A 103 12.31 30.71 8.10
CA PRO A 103 11.86 29.46 8.76
C PRO A 103 10.70 29.61 9.77
N GLN A 104 10.03 30.74 9.84
CA GLN A 104 8.60 30.83 10.19
C GLN A 104 7.79 30.21 9.04
N GLN A 105 8.00 28.90 8.91
CA GLN A 105 7.35 28.03 7.97
C GLN A 105 5.87 28.01 8.27
N ASP A 106 5.06 28.06 7.22
CA ASP A 106 3.64 27.80 7.32
C ASP A 106 3.43 26.41 7.97
N MET A 107 3.21 26.41 9.30
CA MET A 107 3.03 25.19 10.09
C MET A 107 1.74 24.46 9.71
N SER A 108 0.89 25.07 8.87
CA SER A 108 -0.31 24.42 8.36
C SER A 108 -0.01 23.39 7.27
N GLN A 109 1.17 23.45 6.65
CA GLN A 109 1.52 22.58 5.53
C GLN A 109 2.67 21.65 5.86
N TRP A 110 2.51 20.38 5.50
CA TRP A 110 3.56 19.36 5.62
C TRP A 110 4.11 19.20 7.05
N HIS A 111 3.29 19.45 8.08
CA HIS A 111 3.65 19.20 9.48
C HIS A 111 2.73 18.16 10.08
N LEU A 112 3.30 17.22 10.83
CA LEU A 112 2.56 16.17 11.53
C LEU A 112 3.06 16.09 12.98
N PRO A 113 2.17 15.92 13.97
CA PRO A 113 2.61 15.80 15.34
C PRO A 113 3.20 14.40 15.58
N ALA A 114 4.40 14.32 16.13
CA ALA A 114 5.06 13.06 16.47
C ALA A 114 5.83 13.17 17.79
N PRO A 115 6.06 12.07 18.51
CA PRO A 115 6.97 12.06 19.64
C PRO A 115 8.38 12.45 19.20
N ASP A 116 9.12 13.18 20.04
CA ASP A 116 10.54 13.40 19.83
C ASP A 116 11.31 12.05 19.91
N PRO A 117 12.53 11.97 19.36
CA PRO A 117 13.32 10.74 19.40
C PRO A 117 13.59 10.18 20.80
N ASN A 118 13.52 11.03 21.84
CA ASN A 118 13.67 10.62 23.24
C ASN A 118 12.33 10.36 23.94
N ASN A 119 11.20 10.53 23.25
CA ASN A 119 9.83 10.32 23.75
C ASN A 119 9.47 11.16 25.00
N ASN A 120 10.06 12.34 25.14
CA ASN A 120 9.79 13.35 26.16
C ASN A 120 8.64 14.30 25.80
N GLY A 121 8.15 14.32 24.56
CA GLY A 121 7.01 15.14 24.18
C GLY A 121 6.55 14.94 22.72
N LYS A 122 5.32 15.37 22.40
CA LYS A 122 4.80 15.40 21.02
C LYS A 122 4.98 16.80 20.45
N TYR A 123 5.67 16.92 19.32
CA TYR A 123 5.91 18.19 18.63
C TYR A 123 5.45 18.11 17.18
N MET A 124 5.17 19.27 16.59
CA MET A 124 4.89 19.38 15.15
C MET A 124 6.20 19.33 14.37
N TYR A 125 6.43 18.22 13.68
CA TYR A 125 7.61 18.04 12.84
C TYR A 125 7.25 18.25 11.38
N LYS A 126 8.13 18.94 10.66
CA LYS A 126 8.03 19.04 9.21
C LYS A 126 8.32 17.68 8.58
N LEU A 127 7.47 17.26 7.66
CA LEU A 127 7.66 16.09 6.82
C LEU A 127 8.73 16.39 5.77
N HIS A 128 9.68 15.47 5.64
CA HIS A 128 10.67 15.46 4.57
C HIS A 128 10.22 14.53 3.44
N THR A 129 9.87 13.29 3.79
CA THR A 129 9.42 12.27 2.84
C THR A 129 8.23 11.52 3.44
N LEU A 130 7.33 11.03 2.59
CA LEU A 130 6.37 10.02 2.97
C LEU A 130 6.29 8.92 1.91
N ASP A 131 6.13 7.70 2.37
CA ASP A 131 5.82 6.54 1.54
C ASP A 131 4.38 6.12 1.79
N MET A 132 3.59 6.05 0.71
CA MET A 132 2.19 5.62 0.75
C MET A 132 2.07 4.25 0.10
N TYR A 133 1.56 3.28 0.86
CA TYR A 133 1.32 1.92 0.44
C TYR A 133 -0.19 1.70 0.26
N PHE A 134 -0.65 1.82 -0.98
CA PHE A 134 -2.04 1.50 -1.32
C PHE A 134 -2.30 0.00 -1.22
N TRP A 135 -3.50 -0.37 -0.79
CA TRP A 135 -3.83 -1.77 -0.53
C TRP A 135 -4.06 -2.57 -1.81
N THR A 136 -4.59 -1.92 -2.85
CA THR A 136 -4.85 -2.55 -4.14
C THR A 136 -4.11 -1.83 -5.27
N PRO A 137 -3.73 -2.55 -6.35
CA PRO A 137 -3.20 -1.94 -7.56
C PRO A 137 -4.18 -0.97 -8.22
N ASP A 138 -5.49 -1.23 -8.12
CA ASP A 138 -6.53 -0.38 -8.71
C ASP A 138 -6.56 0.99 -8.03
N ASP A 139 -6.48 1.03 -6.69
CA ASP A 139 -6.38 2.28 -5.93
C ASP A 139 -5.10 3.05 -6.28
N ALA A 140 -3.99 2.34 -6.45
CA ALA A 140 -2.71 2.91 -6.86
C ALA A 140 -2.78 3.54 -8.26
N SER A 141 -3.43 2.86 -9.22
CA SER A 141 -3.66 3.39 -10.56
C SER A 141 -4.59 4.61 -10.53
N LEU A 142 -5.68 4.55 -9.77
CA LEU A 142 -6.60 5.67 -9.60
C LEU A 142 -5.90 6.90 -8.98
N PHE A 143 -5.01 6.66 -8.01
CA PHE A 143 -4.18 7.70 -7.41
C PHE A 143 -3.26 8.34 -8.45
N LEU A 144 -2.51 7.54 -9.21
CA LEU A 144 -1.60 8.04 -10.26
C LEU A 144 -2.33 8.86 -11.33
N ASP A 145 -3.47 8.38 -11.82
CA ASP A 145 -4.24 9.10 -12.83
C ASP A 145 -4.83 10.40 -12.29
N SER A 146 -5.18 10.44 -11.02
CA SER A 146 -5.62 11.65 -10.36
C SER A 146 -4.48 12.63 -10.11
N LEU A 147 -3.30 12.11 -9.75
CA LEU A 147 -2.09 12.89 -9.56
C LEU A 147 -1.64 13.56 -10.87
N ARG A 148 -1.70 12.84 -12.00
CA ARG A 148 -1.41 13.38 -13.35
C ARG A 148 -2.27 14.58 -13.75
N ARG A 149 -3.46 14.75 -13.14
CA ARG A 149 -4.35 15.89 -13.40
C ARG A 149 -3.96 17.15 -12.63
N VAL A 150 -3.22 17.03 -11.53
CA VAL A 150 -2.93 18.14 -10.61
C VAL A 150 -1.46 18.42 -10.39
N ALA A 151 -0.59 17.44 -10.66
CA ALA A 151 0.86 17.58 -10.59
C ALA A 151 1.44 17.89 -11.97
N GLN A 152 2.53 18.65 -11.98
CA GLN A 152 3.30 18.95 -13.19
C GLN A 152 4.16 17.74 -13.59
N PRO A 153 4.44 17.53 -14.89
CA PRO A 153 5.21 16.37 -15.34
C PRO A 153 6.59 16.22 -14.68
N HIS A 154 7.28 17.33 -14.41
CA HIS A 154 8.60 17.31 -13.75
C HIS A 154 8.56 16.85 -12.29
N GLN A 155 7.40 16.90 -11.65
CA GLN A 155 7.18 16.42 -10.29
C GLN A 155 6.99 14.90 -10.26
N LEU A 156 6.62 14.29 -11.39
CA LEU A 156 6.26 12.88 -11.48
C LEU A 156 7.42 12.06 -12.06
N HIS A 157 8.04 11.24 -11.23
CA HIS A 157 9.06 10.27 -11.64
C HIS A 157 8.48 8.86 -11.66
N ILE A 158 7.81 8.54 -12.77
CA ILE A 158 7.11 7.26 -12.95
C ILE A 158 8.00 6.32 -13.77
N THR A 159 8.44 5.22 -13.15
CA THR A 159 9.20 4.18 -13.84
C THR A 159 8.23 3.13 -14.38
N GLU A 160 8.02 3.14 -15.69
CA GLU A 160 7.15 2.19 -16.38
C GLU A 160 7.78 0.80 -16.53
N ASN A 161 6.93 -0.22 -16.71
CA ASN A 161 7.40 -1.59 -16.94
C ASN A 161 7.94 -1.72 -18.38
N PRO A 162 9.24 -2.02 -18.57
CA PRO A 162 9.82 -2.13 -19.91
C PRO A 162 9.19 -3.28 -20.73
N GLN A 163 8.60 -4.29 -20.10
CA GLN A 163 7.94 -5.40 -20.80
C GLN A 163 6.60 -5.01 -21.43
N LEU A 164 5.93 -3.97 -20.90
CA LEU A 164 4.68 -3.44 -21.45
C LEU A 164 4.94 -2.36 -22.53
N ALA A 165 6.08 -1.66 -22.45
CA ALA A 165 6.47 -0.67 -23.45
C ALA A 165 6.88 -1.28 -24.81
N SER A 166 7.14 -2.59 -24.85
CA SER A 166 7.53 -3.33 -26.07
C SER A 166 6.36 -3.78 -26.96
N THR A 167 5.11 -3.45 -26.64
CA THR A 167 4.01 -3.57 -27.61
C THR A 167 3.82 -2.22 -28.32
N PRO A 168 4.23 -2.08 -29.59
CA PRO A 168 3.93 -0.90 -30.37
C PRO A 168 2.41 -0.74 -30.46
N LEU A 169 1.95 0.50 -30.38
CA LEU A 169 0.59 0.92 -30.66
C LEU A 169 0.16 0.43 -32.05
N GLU A 170 -0.49 -0.73 -32.14
CA GLU A 170 -1.33 -1.08 -33.28
C GLU A 170 -2.80 -0.98 -32.89
N THR A 171 -3.45 -0.05 -33.58
CA THR A 171 -4.88 0.12 -33.77
C THR A 171 -5.66 -1.19 -33.67
N LYS A 172 -6.64 -1.23 -32.75
CA LYS A 172 -7.86 -2.05 -32.83
C LYS A 172 -7.66 -3.44 -33.45
N ASN A 173 -7.27 -4.44 -32.67
CA ASN A 173 -7.70 -5.82 -32.88
C ASN A 173 -7.48 -6.63 -31.60
N ASP A 174 -8.48 -7.45 -31.26
CA ASP A 174 -8.50 -8.41 -30.16
C ASP A 174 -7.18 -9.21 -30.05
N PRO A 175 -6.74 -9.55 -28.82
CA PRO A 175 -5.61 -10.46 -28.63
C PRO A 175 -6.03 -11.88 -29.04
N VAL A 176 -5.95 -12.18 -30.33
CA VAL A 176 -6.19 -13.53 -30.86
C VAL A 176 -5.01 -14.42 -30.48
N ASN A 177 -5.28 -15.32 -29.53
CA ASN A 177 -4.42 -16.43 -29.16
C ASN A 177 -3.95 -17.15 -30.45
N PRO A 178 -2.63 -17.41 -30.65
CA PRO A 178 -2.10 -18.01 -31.89
C PRO A 178 -2.67 -19.40 -32.21
N LEU A 179 -3.28 -20.09 -31.24
CA LEU A 179 -4.05 -21.32 -31.48
C LEU A 179 -5.39 -21.05 -32.17
N VAL A 180 -6.08 -19.96 -31.80
CA VAL A 180 -7.33 -19.53 -32.45
C VAL A 180 -7.05 -19.10 -33.90
N ALA A 181 -5.91 -18.44 -34.14
CA ALA A 181 -5.47 -18.04 -35.47
C ALA A 181 -5.13 -19.22 -36.41
N LYS A 182 -4.68 -20.35 -35.84
CA LYS A 182 -4.50 -21.59 -36.60
C LYS A 182 -5.83 -22.29 -36.87
N LEU A 183 -6.77 -22.22 -35.93
CA LEU A 183 -8.10 -22.83 -36.06
C LEU A 183 -8.95 -22.10 -37.11
N GLU A 184 -8.92 -20.77 -37.13
CA GLU A 184 -9.63 -19.98 -38.14
C GLU A 184 -9.09 -20.25 -39.55
N LYS A 185 -7.76 -20.35 -39.73
CA LYS A 185 -7.15 -20.70 -41.02
C LYS A 185 -7.55 -22.09 -41.52
N ALA A 186 -7.78 -23.04 -40.61
CA ALA A 186 -8.25 -24.37 -40.98
C ALA A 186 -9.72 -24.38 -41.41
N ALA A 187 -10.55 -23.47 -40.88
CA ALA A 187 -11.97 -23.37 -41.23
C ALA A 187 -12.22 -22.72 -42.61
N PHE A 188 -11.31 -21.89 -43.11
CA PHE A 188 -11.49 -21.20 -44.40
C PHE A 188 -11.09 -22.02 -45.63
N SER A 189 -10.54 -23.23 -45.46
CA SER A 189 -10.11 -24.06 -46.61
C SER A 189 -11.24 -24.91 -47.22
N HIS A 190 -12.51 -24.71 -46.86
CA HIS A 190 -13.66 -25.39 -47.48
C HIS A 190 -14.75 -24.39 -47.90
N SER A 191 -14.55 -23.73 -49.04
CA SER A 191 -15.66 -23.26 -49.88
C SER A 191 -15.18 -22.96 -51.29
N SER A 192 -15.10 -24.01 -52.11
CA SER A 192 -15.20 -23.89 -53.56
C SER A 192 -16.67 -24.07 -53.97
N ARG A 193 -17.11 -23.16 -54.83
CA ARG A 193 -18.47 -22.89 -55.31
C ARG A 193 -18.82 -23.81 -56.49
N SER A 194 -20.06 -24.33 -56.59
CA SER A 194 -20.93 -24.21 -57.79
C SER A 194 -22.29 -24.94 -57.66
N PRO A 195 -23.32 -24.60 -58.48
CA PRO A 195 -24.74 -24.74 -58.15
C PRO A 195 -25.50 -25.89 -58.83
N SER A 196 -26.73 -26.09 -58.34
CA SER A 196 -28.00 -26.44 -59.03
C SER A 196 -28.49 -27.92 -59.08
N LEU A 197 -29.81 -28.02 -58.85
CA LEU A 197 -30.80 -29.02 -59.29
C LEU A 197 -31.18 -30.20 -58.35
N SER A 198 -32.41 -30.10 -57.84
CA SER A 198 -33.50 -31.10 -57.76
C SER A 198 -33.25 -32.55 -57.30
N GLY A 199 -34.04 -33.00 -56.32
CA GLY A 199 -34.52 -34.38 -56.19
C GLY A 199 -34.08 -35.13 -54.92
N ALA A 200 -35.01 -35.37 -53.99
CA ALA A 200 -34.88 -36.37 -52.91
C ALA A 200 -34.94 -37.81 -53.48
N PRO A 201 -34.84 -38.91 -52.68
CA PRO A 201 -34.47 -39.08 -51.26
C PRO A 201 -33.43 -40.21 -51.01
N SER A 202 -32.86 -40.32 -49.79
CA SER A 202 -32.77 -41.57 -48.99
C SER A 202 -31.79 -41.46 -47.81
N PHE A 203 -32.28 -41.85 -46.63
CA PHE A 203 -31.56 -41.96 -45.36
C PHE A 203 -30.74 -43.26 -45.28
N PRO A 204 -29.65 -43.28 -44.49
CA PRO A 204 -29.48 -44.35 -43.50
C PRO A 204 -29.21 -43.80 -42.09
N GLY A 205 -29.78 -44.48 -41.10
CA GLY A 205 -29.88 -44.06 -39.70
C GLY A 205 -28.64 -44.30 -38.82
N PRO A 206 -28.76 -44.02 -37.51
CA PRO A 206 -27.64 -43.95 -36.58
C PRO A 206 -27.33 -45.31 -35.93
N PRO A 207 -26.07 -45.67 -35.69
CA PRO A 207 -25.77 -46.81 -34.84
C PRO A 207 -25.79 -46.43 -33.36
N THR A 208 -26.42 -47.34 -32.63
CA THR A 208 -26.73 -47.42 -31.20
C THR A 208 -25.49 -47.63 -30.31
N ALA A 209 -25.53 -47.14 -29.07
CA ALA A 209 -24.52 -47.35 -28.03
C ALA A 209 -24.57 -48.76 -27.40
N PRO A 210 -23.49 -49.19 -26.70
CA PRO A 210 -23.59 -50.08 -25.55
C PRO A 210 -23.18 -49.38 -24.22
N PRO A 211 -23.85 -49.69 -23.08
CA PRO A 211 -23.53 -49.19 -21.73
C PRO A 211 -22.72 -50.27 -20.92
N PRO A 212 -22.67 -50.24 -19.57
CA PRO A 212 -21.59 -49.70 -18.71
C PRO A 212 -20.92 -50.80 -17.84
N THR A 213 -20.28 -50.40 -16.71
CA THR A 213 -19.66 -51.19 -15.60
C THR A 213 -18.13 -51.34 -15.73
N SER A 214 -17.28 -51.20 -14.70
CA SER A 214 -17.42 -51.53 -13.28
C SER A 214 -16.44 -50.75 -12.37
N SER A 215 -16.79 -50.72 -11.08
CA SER A 215 -16.15 -50.16 -9.88
C SER A 215 -14.70 -50.63 -9.59
N PRO A 216 -14.00 -50.06 -8.56
CA PRO A 216 -12.55 -50.16 -8.38
C PRO A 216 -12.11 -51.35 -7.49
N PRO A 217 -10.84 -51.78 -7.54
CA PRO A 217 -10.21 -52.51 -6.45
C PRO A 217 -9.28 -51.62 -5.62
N ALA A 218 -9.43 -51.72 -4.30
CA ALA A 218 -8.48 -51.28 -3.30
C ALA A 218 -7.50 -52.41 -2.93
N ALA A 219 -6.35 -51.99 -2.35
CA ALA A 219 -5.26 -52.79 -1.76
C ALA A 219 -4.43 -53.61 -2.78
N ASP A 220 -3.11 -53.71 -2.68
CA ASP A 220 -2.33 -53.97 -1.47
C ASP A 220 -0.84 -53.58 -1.62
N ALA A 221 -0.16 -53.48 -0.48
CA ALA A 221 1.25 -53.17 -0.34
C ALA A 221 2.16 -54.34 -0.81
N SER A 222 3.09 -54.06 -1.73
CA SER A 222 4.30 -54.86 -1.88
C SER A 222 5.45 -54.01 -2.43
N THR A 223 6.49 -53.93 -1.61
CA THR A 223 7.79 -53.29 -1.82
C THR A 223 8.38 -53.62 -3.19
N ASN A 224 8.40 -52.64 -4.09
CA ASN A 224 9.26 -52.65 -5.27
C ASN A 224 9.78 -51.22 -5.49
N TYR A 225 11.03 -50.97 -5.05
CA TYR A 225 11.69 -49.67 -5.19
C TYR A 225 12.05 -49.45 -6.66
N ALA A 226 11.17 -48.77 -7.39
CA ALA A 226 11.53 -48.10 -8.64
C ALA A 226 12.06 -46.69 -8.32
N PRO A 227 13.19 -46.24 -8.88
CA PRO A 227 13.67 -44.88 -8.66
C PRO A 227 12.62 -43.88 -9.19
N MET A 228 12.08 -43.06 -8.29
CA MET A 228 11.10 -42.03 -8.64
C MET A 228 11.68 -41.08 -9.68
N ALA A 229 10.96 -40.89 -10.79
CA ALA A 229 11.26 -39.86 -11.77
C ALA A 229 11.20 -38.48 -11.09
N TYR A 230 12.28 -37.71 -11.23
CA TYR A 230 12.40 -36.37 -10.67
C TYR A 230 11.33 -35.45 -11.23
N ASN A 231 10.38 -35.02 -10.39
CA ASN A 231 9.37 -34.03 -10.72
C ASN A 231 9.89 -32.63 -10.32
N PRO A 232 10.30 -31.76 -11.26
CA PRO A 232 10.85 -30.45 -10.95
C PRO A 232 9.82 -29.46 -10.36
N ALA A 233 8.53 -29.83 -10.34
CA ALA A 233 7.46 -29.04 -9.72
C ALA A 233 7.06 -29.58 -8.32
N ALA A 234 7.78 -30.57 -7.78
CA ALA A 234 7.54 -31.04 -6.41
C ALA A 234 8.02 -29.96 -5.41
N PRO A 235 7.16 -29.45 -4.52
CA PRO A 235 7.57 -28.53 -3.46
C PRO A 235 8.63 -29.18 -2.57
N ALA A 236 9.55 -28.37 -2.04
CA ALA A 236 10.52 -28.84 -1.06
C ALA A 236 9.79 -29.46 0.16
N ALA A 237 10.31 -30.57 0.68
CA ALA A 237 9.75 -31.21 1.86
C ALA A 237 9.74 -30.22 3.05
N PRO A 238 8.65 -30.14 3.83
CA PRO A 238 8.56 -29.23 4.97
C PRO A 238 9.68 -29.47 5.99
N GLU A 239 10.25 -28.38 6.54
CA GLU A 239 11.27 -28.48 7.58
C GLU A 239 10.72 -29.15 8.86
N PRO A 240 11.50 -30.01 9.54
CA PRO A 240 11.06 -30.62 10.79
C PRO A 240 10.84 -29.56 11.88
N ILE A 241 9.61 -29.50 12.40
CA ILE A 241 9.25 -28.61 13.51
C ILE A 241 9.90 -29.14 14.79
N ALA A 242 10.96 -28.47 15.26
CA ALA A 242 11.51 -28.72 16.58
C ALA A 242 10.55 -28.17 17.65
N HIS A 243 9.97 -29.06 18.45
CA HIS A 243 9.15 -28.66 19.58
C HIS A 243 10.02 -27.94 20.62
N ARG A 244 9.66 -26.68 20.94
CA ARG A 244 10.30 -25.94 22.03
C ARG A 244 9.97 -26.61 23.35
N GLU A 245 10.99 -26.86 24.17
CA GLU A 245 10.80 -27.29 25.54
C GLU A 245 10.02 -26.20 26.28
N LYS A 246 8.98 -26.60 27.02
CA LYS A 246 8.22 -25.67 27.85
C LYS A 246 9.15 -25.17 28.95
N THR A 247 9.39 -23.86 28.97
CA THR A 247 10.07 -23.19 30.09
C THR A 247 9.35 -23.58 31.39
N PRO A 248 10.05 -24.14 32.40
CA PRO A 248 9.42 -24.44 33.68
C PRO A 248 8.95 -23.13 34.33
N PRO A 249 7.82 -23.17 35.06
CA PRO A 249 7.35 -21.99 35.77
C PRO A 249 8.40 -21.57 36.82
N PRO A 250 8.54 -20.26 37.06
CA PRO A 250 9.38 -19.78 38.14
C PRO A 250 8.90 -20.40 39.47
N PRO A 251 9.83 -20.76 40.37
CA PRO A 251 9.46 -21.31 41.66
C PRO A 251 8.57 -20.31 42.40
N ASP A 252 7.47 -20.81 42.98
CA ASP A 252 6.58 -20.01 43.81
C ASP A 252 7.39 -19.34 44.91
N ALA A 253 7.37 -18.00 44.93
CA ALA A 253 7.91 -17.23 46.04
C ALA A 253 7.05 -17.52 47.27
N ALA A 254 7.52 -18.44 48.11
CA ALA A 254 6.90 -18.83 49.37
C ALA A 254 7.05 -17.76 50.47
N ASP A 255 7.45 -16.53 50.14
CA ASP A 255 7.55 -15.43 51.09
C ASP A 255 6.69 -14.26 50.62
N GLY A 256 5.69 -13.97 51.46
CA GLY A 256 4.60 -13.06 51.20
C GLY A 256 5.04 -11.66 50.78
N THR A 257 4.17 -11.02 50.02
CA THR A 257 4.18 -9.59 49.73
C THR A 257 4.46 -8.79 51.00
N GLY A 258 5.68 -8.27 51.13
CA GLY A 258 6.16 -7.46 52.26
C GLY A 258 5.51 -6.07 52.32
N LEU A 259 4.17 -6.03 52.32
CA LEU A 259 3.35 -4.81 52.42
C LEU A 259 3.18 -4.34 53.87
N ASN A 260 4.18 -4.53 54.73
CA ASN A 260 4.10 -4.20 56.18
C ASN A 260 5.28 -3.39 56.71
N THR A 261 6.05 -2.70 55.87
CA THR A 261 7.03 -1.71 56.34
C THR A 261 6.68 -0.32 55.83
N ILE A 262 5.88 0.40 56.61
CA ILE A 262 5.83 1.86 56.59
C ILE A 262 7.01 2.37 57.42
N PRO A 263 7.99 3.10 56.85
CA PRO A 263 8.80 4.04 57.61
C PRO A 263 8.15 5.42 57.50
N GLN A 264 7.71 5.93 58.65
CA GLN A 264 7.38 7.33 58.85
C GLN A 264 8.55 8.24 58.46
N SER A 265 8.21 9.35 57.82
CA SER A 265 8.88 10.66 57.89
C SER A 265 10.37 10.76 57.55
N GLN A 266 10.68 11.28 56.36
CA GLN A 266 11.69 12.34 56.22
C GLN A 266 11.32 13.33 55.09
N PRO A 267 11.67 14.63 55.21
CA PRO A 267 11.13 15.71 54.40
C PRO A 267 11.88 15.93 53.08
N TYR A 268 11.14 16.33 52.06
CA TYR A 268 11.64 16.76 50.75
C TYR A 268 12.49 18.05 50.85
N PRO A 269 13.58 18.18 50.08
CA PRO A 269 14.27 19.44 49.91
C PRO A 269 13.45 20.40 49.04
N SER A 270 13.31 21.62 49.53
CA SER A 270 12.59 22.77 48.97
C SER A 270 13.10 23.17 47.58
N ASN A 271 12.18 23.25 46.61
CA ASN A 271 12.41 23.86 45.30
C ASN A 271 11.91 25.33 45.33
N PRO A 272 12.73 26.35 45.03
CA PRO A 272 12.34 27.74 45.14
C PRO A 272 11.79 28.24 43.80
N LEU A 273 10.50 28.01 43.53
CA LEU A 273 9.73 28.70 42.48
C LEU A 273 8.24 28.39 42.71
N GLN A 274 7.71 28.90 43.82
CA GLN A 274 6.28 28.87 44.13
C GLN A 274 5.76 30.30 44.04
N THR A 275 5.37 30.71 42.83
CA THR A 275 4.63 31.94 42.57
C THR A 275 3.18 31.74 43.03
N SER A 276 2.80 32.57 43.98
CA SER A 276 1.46 32.72 44.55
C SER A 276 0.46 33.25 43.51
N PHE A 277 -0.64 32.52 43.31
CA PHE A 277 -1.87 33.07 42.75
C PHE A 277 -2.91 33.15 43.86
N SER A 278 -3.21 34.38 44.28
CA SER A 278 -4.34 34.70 45.15
C SER A 278 -5.57 35.03 44.29
N PRO A 279 -6.78 34.54 44.60
CA PRO A 279 -7.99 34.93 43.89
C PRO A 279 -8.47 36.31 44.36
N GLN A 280 -8.85 37.15 43.39
CA GLN A 280 -9.40 38.49 43.60
C GLN A 280 -10.93 38.40 43.84
N PRO A 281 -11.48 39.04 44.88
CA PRO A 281 -12.92 39.08 45.11
C PRO A 281 -13.61 40.14 44.23
N THR A 282 -14.82 39.81 43.80
CA THR A 282 -15.75 40.65 43.04
C THR A 282 -16.48 41.65 43.94
N SER A 283 -16.50 42.92 43.54
CA SER A 283 -17.61 43.87 43.72
C SER A 283 -17.43 45.03 42.75
#